data_AF-A0A350HA17-F1
#
_entry.id   AF-A0A350HA17-F1
#
_cell.length_a   1.000
_cell.length_b   1.000
_cell.length_c   1.000
_cell.angle_alpha   90.00
_cell.angle_beta   90.00
_cell.angle_gamma   90.00
#
_symmetry.space_group_name_H-M   'P 1'
#
loop_
_entity.id
_entity.type
_entity.pdbx_description
1 polymer ?
#
loop_
_entity_poly.entity_id
_entity_poly.type
_entity_poly.pdbx_seq_one_letter_code
_entity_poly.pdbx_strand_id
1 'polypeptide(L)' 'MKESKKCLEILKNLCGYIDNELTGKCCEEIEAHLRECPECRGELKKMESILSLCKKSRESLTKTEKKRLKENIFNSIEKE' A
#
# COMPACT_ATOMS: atom_id res chain seq x y z
N MET A 1 -11.48 -11.38 13.75
CA MET A 1 -10.88 -11.54 12.42
C MET A 1 -11.36 -12.86 11.87
N LYS A 2 -12.20 -12.87 10.83
CA LYS A 2 -12.65 -14.12 10.24
C LYS A 2 -11.53 -14.64 9.31
N GLU A 3 -10.67 -15.48 9.87
CA GLU A 3 -9.52 -16.07 9.16
C GLU A 3 -9.97 -17.13 8.15
N SER A 4 -10.41 -16.67 6.97
CA SER A 4 -10.46 -17.56 5.80
C SER A 4 -9.10 -17.52 5.11
N LYS A 5 -8.61 -18.68 4.64
CA LYS A 5 -7.37 -18.78 3.85
C LYS A 5 -7.33 -17.78 2.70
N LYS A 6 -8.50 -17.48 2.12
CA LYS A 6 -8.66 -16.49 1.04
C LYS A 6 -8.39 -15.06 1.53
N CYS A 7 -8.84 -14.67 2.73
CA CYS A 7 -8.54 -13.35 3.29
C CYS A 7 -7.04 -13.13 3.46
N LEU A 8 -6.31 -14.15 3.93
CA LEU A 8 -4.85 -14.06 4.11
C LEU A 8 -4.11 -13.89 2.77
N GLU A 9 -4.56 -14.60 1.74
CA GLU A 9 -3.99 -14.49 0.39
C GLU A 9 -4.23 -13.09 -0.20
N ILE A 10 -5.45 -12.55 -0.03
CA ILE A 10 -5.79 -11.20 -0.47
C ILE A 10 -4.98 -10.15 0.28
N LEU A 11 -4.83 -10.27 1.60
CA LEU A 11 -4.03 -9.34 2.40
C LEU A 11 -2.56 -9.32 1.99
N LYS A 12 -1.99 -10.47 1.61
CA LYS A 12 -0.61 -10.56 1.11
C LYS A 12 -0.43 -9.85 -0.23
N ASN A 13 -1.43 -9.92 -1.10
CA ASN A 13 -1.38 -9.32 -2.43
C ASN A 13 -1.89 -7.87 -2.47
N LEU A 14 -2.43 -7.34 -1.36
CA LEU A 14 -3.06 -6.03 -1.34
C LEU A 14 -2.11 -4.88 -1.69
N CYS A 15 -0.86 -4.93 -1.23
CA CYS A 15 0.14 -3.91 -1.59
C CYS A 15 0.42 -3.92 -3.10
N GLY A 16 0.70 -5.11 -3.67
CA GLY A 16 0.90 -5.24 -5.11
C GLY A 16 -0.32 -4.81 -5.93
N TYR A 17 -1.54 -5.02 -5.41
CA TYR A 17 -2.76 -4.52 -6.03
C TYR A 17 -2.80 -2.98 -6.03
N ILE A 18 -2.48 -2.34 -4.91
CA ILE A 18 -2.43 -0.88 -4.80
C ILE A 18 -1.34 -0.29 -5.70
N ASP A 19 -0.19 -0.94 -5.76
CA ASP A 19 0.96 -0.52 -6.56
C ASP A 19 0.83 -0.87 -8.06
N ASN A 20 -0.28 -1.52 -8.46
CA ASN A 20 -0.56 -1.99 -9.82
C ASN A 20 0.51 -2.98 -10.37
N GLU A 21 1.11 -3.77 -9.50
CA GLU A 21 2.15 -4.75 -9.83
C GLU A 21 1.59 -6.17 -10.08
N LEU A 22 0.27 -6.35 -9.92
CA LEU A 22 -0.38 -7.64 -10.11
C LEU A 22 -0.88 -7.83 -11.55
N THR A 23 -0.97 -9.11 -11.94
CA THR A 23 -1.63 -9.49 -13.19
C THR A 23 -3.14 -9.26 -13.11
N GLY A 24 -3.78 -9.01 -14.26
CA GLY A 24 -5.22 -8.72 -14.33
C GLY A 24 -6.11 -9.79 -13.67
N LYS A 25 -5.77 -11.07 -13.81
CA LYS A 25 -6.49 -12.17 -13.16
C LYS A 25 -6.44 -12.07 -11.63
N CYS A 26 -5.30 -11.71 -11.06
CA CYS A 26 -5.17 -11.55 -9.62
C CYS A 26 -5.94 -10.31 -9.12
N CYS A 27 -5.95 -9.23 -9.90
CA CYS A 27 -6.80 -8.06 -9.61
C CYS A 27 -8.28 -8.41 -9.57
N GLU A 28 -8.78 -9.17 -10.56
CA GLU A 28 -10.19 -9.60 -10.61
C GLU A 28 -10.58 -10.46 -9.39
N GLU A 29 -9.72 -11.39 -8.98
CA GLU A 29 -9.92 -12.23 -7.80
C GLU A 29 -9.96 -11.40 -6.51
N ILE A 30 -9.12 -10.37 -6.42
CA ILE A 30 -9.10 -9.43 -5.31
C ILE A 30 -10.38 -8.59 -5.28
N GLU A 31 -10.79 -8.01 -6.39
CA GLU A 31 -12.02 -7.23 -6.48
C GLU A 31 -13.27 -8.05 -6.17
N ALA A 32 -13.33 -9.31 -6.62
CA ALA A 32 -14.41 -10.22 -6.27
C ALA A 32 -14.46 -10.45 -4.74
N HIS A 33 -13.32 -10.73 -4.11
CA HIS A 33 -13.28 -10.93 -2.67
C HIS A 33 -13.63 -9.66 -1.89
N LEU A 34 -13.12 -8.49 -2.30
CA LEU A 34 -13.41 -7.21 -1.64
C LEU A 34 -14.90 -6.84 -1.73
N ARG A 35 -15.62 -7.31 -2.77
CA ARG A 35 -17.07 -7.15 -2.88
C ARG A 35 -17.84 -7.95 -1.81
N GLU A 36 -17.36 -9.14 -1.47
CA GLU A 36 -18.01 -10.05 -0.53
C GLU A 36 -17.53 -9.90 0.92
N CYS A 37 -16.29 -9.44 1.12
CA CYS A 37 -15.64 -9.39 2.43
C CYS A 37 -15.45 -7.94 2.92
N PRO A 38 -16.30 -7.47 3.87
CA PRO A 38 -16.18 -6.12 4.41
C PRO A 38 -14.92 -5.93 5.28
N GLU A 39 -14.39 -6.98 5.92
CA GLU A 39 -13.14 -6.91 6.70
C GLU A 39 -11.95 -6.56 5.80
N CYS A 40 -11.74 -7.31 4.71
CA CYS A 40 -10.65 -7.01 3.76
C CYS A 40 -10.83 -5.66 3.07
N ARG A 41 -12.07 -5.24 2.81
CA ARG A 41 -12.34 -3.88 2.31
C ARG A 41 -11.95 -2.79 3.33
N GLY A 42 -12.15 -3.06 4.61
CA GLY A 42 -11.69 -2.18 5.69
C GLY A 42 -10.17 -2.05 5.72
N GLU A 43 -9.45 -3.16 5.58
CA GLU A 43 -7.98 -3.16 5.51
C GLU A 43 -7.45 -2.39 4.30
N LEU A 44 -8.06 -2.57 3.12
CA LEU A 44 -7.70 -1.79 1.93
C LEU A 44 -7.84 -0.28 2.19
N LYS A 45 -8.98 0.15 2.75
CA LYS A 45 -9.22 1.57 3.07
C LYS A 45 -8.21 2.13 4.06
N LYS A 46 -7.76 1.34 5.03
CA LYS A 46 -6.71 1.75 5.98
C LYS A 46 -5.39 1.98 5.25
N MET A 47 -4.98 1.06 4.38
CA MET A 47 -3.77 1.21 3.57
C MET A 47 -3.85 2.44 2.66
N GLU A 48 -4.96 2.64 1.95
CA GLU A 48 -5.20 3.84 1.13
C GLU A 48 -5.14 5.14 1.95
N SER A 49 -5.67 5.11 3.18
CA SER A 49 -5.61 6.26 4.09
C SER A 49 -4.16 6.58 4.49
N ILE A 50 -3.35 5.57 4.79
CA ILE A 50 -1.92 5.74 5.07
C ILE A 50 -1.21 6.35 3.87
N LEU A 51 -1.46 5.84 2.65
CA LEU A 51 -0.87 6.38 1.43
C LEU A 51 -1.29 7.82 1.17
N SER A 52 -2.56 8.15 1.40
CA SER A 52 -3.06 9.52 1.32
C SER A 52 -2.35 10.45 2.30
N LEU A 53 -2.12 10.02 3.54
CA LEU A 53 -1.35 10.77 4.54
C LEU A 53 0.11 10.96 4.11
N CYS A 54 0.77 9.91 3.63
CA CYS A 54 2.13 9.98 3.09
C CYS A 54 2.24 10.92 1.88
N LYS A 55 1.23 10.93 1.01
CA LYS A 55 1.20 11.83 -0.15
C LYS A 55 1.05 13.29 0.28
N LYS A 56 0.14 13.58 1.20
CA LYS A 56 -0.07 14.93 1.76
C LYS A 56 1.16 15.44 2.48
N SER A 57 1.81 14.60 3.28
CA SER A 57 3.05 14.98 3.94
C SER A 57 4.12 15.34 2.91
N ARG A 58 4.32 14.51 1.87
CA ARG A 58 5.25 14.82 0.76
C ARG A 58 4.93 16.13 0.04
N GLU A 59 3.65 16.44 -0.16
CA GLU A 59 3.21 17.69 -0.80
C GLU A 59 3.48 18.91 0.09
N SER A 60 3.34 18.76 1.41
CA SER A 60 3.62 19.81 2.40
C SER A 60 5.11 20.11 2.59
N LEU A 61 6.01 19.23 2.15
CA LEU A 61 7.45 19.44 2.25
C LEU A 61 7.95 20.50 1.25
N THR A 62 8.75 21.44 1.77
CA THR A 62 9.53 22.38 0.98
C THR A 62 10.60 21.67 0.14
N LYS A 63 11.16 22.37 -0.86
CA LYS A 63 12.23 21.84 -1.70
C LYS A 63 13.46 21.40 -0.88
N THR A 64 13.81 22.15 0.16
CA THR A 64 14.95 21.86 1.04
C THR A 64 14.72 20.61 1.86
N GLU A 65 13.51 20.42 2.41
CA GLU A 65 13.16 19.21 3.17
C GLU A 65 13.12 17.97 2.28
N LYS A 66 12.57 18.09 1.06
CA LYS A 66 12.62 17.01 0.06
C LYS A 66 14.06 16.60 -0.28
N LYS A 67 14.97 17.58 -0.42
CA LYS A 67 16.39 17.32 -0.68
C LYS A 67 17.05 16.57 0.48
N ARG A 68 16.86 17.03 1.72
CA ARG A 68 17.40 16.37 2.92
C ARG A 68 16.86 14.96 3.10
N LEU A 69 15.57 14.74 2.87
CA LEU A 69 14.95 13.42 2.95
C LEU A 69 15.57 12.46 1.92
N LYS A 70 15.77 12.92 0.68
CA LYS A 70 16.41 12.14 -0.38
C LYS A 70 17.86 11.78 -0.04
N GLU A 71 18.65 12.75 0.45
CA GLU A 71 20.04 12.53 0.88
C GLU A 71 20.12 11.51 2.03
N ASN A 72 19.24 11.60 3.01
CA ASN A 72 19.22 10.67 4.13
C ASN A 72 18.84 9.24 3.71
N ILE A 73 17.81 9.07 2.87
CA ILE A 73 17.42 7.75 2.35
C ILE A 73 18.57 7.14 1.53
N PHE A 74 19.20 7.93 0.67
CA PHE A 74 20.33 7.47 -0.15
C PHE A 74 21.50 6.99 0.71
N ASN A 75 21.90 7.78 1.71
CA ASN A 75 22.97 7.43 2.65
C ASN A 75 22.64 6.20 3.53
N SER A 76 21.35 5.89 3.72
CA SER A 76 20.91 4.71 4.46
C SER A 76 20.94 3.43 3.61
N ILE A 77 20.81 3.54 2.29
CA ILE A 77 20.81 2.38 1.37
C ILE A 77 22.25 1.98 0.97
N GLU A 78 23.18 2.93 0.84
CA GLU A 78 24.59 2.63 0.52
C GLU A 78 25.41 2.04 1.69
N LYS A 79 24.82 1.94 2.88
CA LYS A 79 25.49 1.42 4.08
C LYS A 79 25.23 -0.07 4.37
N GLU A 80 24.46 -0.76 3.53
CA GLU A 80 24.30 -2.21 3.55
C GLU A 80 25.03 -2.86 2.37
#